data_AF-A0A949XZ40-F1
#
_entry.id   AF-A0A949XZ40-F1
#
_cell.length_a   1.000
_cell.length_b   1.000
_cell.length_c   1.000
_cell.angle_alpha   90.00
_cell.angle_beta   90.00
_cell.angle_gamma   90.00
#
_symmetry.space_group_name_H-M   'P 1'
#
loop_
_entity.id
_entity.type
_entity.pdbx_description
1 polymer ?
#
loop_
_entity_poly.entity_id
_entity_poly.type
_entity_poly.pdbx_seq_one_letter_code
_entity_poly.pdbx_strand_id
1 'polypeptide(L)'
;MSWRDWLVGLAVGAAALAAFGAVLPWIIQPLIRGLLWFRYRIEVRGREHVPRTGPALLAVNHVTWYDGFFLAATCPRRGRALVNGDFIKLPVLRPLALRAGLIPVPFSGPRAQREMIGAARAALDRGEVLGIFPEGQISRNGLTGKFHRGLEAILKDREHVPVIPVFLDNLWGSLLSFSRGRFFWKRPQGWRRTVSIVYGPPVAPPINAFTVRQAVLEAGVHAFAMRRRPAQPLETIDLALQHLDHPTLGLLTGSTADFDRGGVTQIGHKPGTVGQPLPGVGLRAVDDAGQPLTADAEGRLQALRAGDPDWIDIGLRGTIDRDGFVRVVPG
;
A
#
# COMPACT_ATOMS: atom_id res chain seq x y z
N MET A 1 -48.74 21.85 -24.75
CA MET A 1 -47.26 21.83 -24.87
C MET A 1 -46.90 21.75 -26.34
N SER A 2 -46.14 22.73 -26.82
CA SER A 2 -45.63 22.74 -28.19
C SER A 2 -44.42 21.80 -28.32
N TRP A 3 -44.09 21.36 -29.54
CA TRP A 3 -42.89 20.57 -29.80
C TRP A 3 -41.59 21.28 -29.39
N ARG A 4 -41.60 22.63 -29.38
CA ARG A 4 -40.49 23.46 -28.90
C ARG A 4 -40.29 23.32 -27.39
N ASP A 5 -41.38 23.23 -26.62
CA ASP A 5 -41.31 23.04 -25.16
C ASP A 5 -40.68 21.68 -24.82
N TRP A 6 -40.98 20.64 -25.61
CA TRP A 6 -40.35 19.33 -25.47
C TRP A 6 -38.86 19.35 -25.81
N LEU A 7 -38.45 20.05 -26.87
CA LEU A 7 -37.04 20.20 -27.22
C LEU A 7 -36.25 20.99 -26.17
N VAL A 8 -36.83 22.07 -25.64
CA VAL A 8 -36.24 22.83 -24.54
C VAL A 8 -36.11 21.96 -23.29
N GLY A 9 -37.15 21.19 -22.95
CA GLY A 9 -37.11 20.25 -21.83
C GLY A 9 -36.03 19.18 -21.97
N LEU A 10 -35.88 18.59 -23.17
CA LEU A 10 -34.82 17.62 -23.46
C LEU A 10 -33.42 18.24 -23.40
N ALA A 11 -33.25 19.45 -23.94
CA ALA A 11 -31.97 20.16 -23.89
C ALA A 11 -31.55 20.52 -22.47
N VAL A 12 -32.49 21.01 -21.64
CA VAL A 12 -32.26 21.30 -20.22
C VAL A 12 -31.95 20.02 -19.46
N GLY A 13 -32.68 18.93 -19.71
CA GLY A 13 -32.42 17.63 -19.10
C GLY A 13 -31.02 17.08 -19.46
N ALA A 14 -30.63 17.17 -20.73
CA ALA A 14 -29.31 16.75 -21.20
C ALA A 14 -28.19 17.61 -20.59
N ALA A 15 -28.37 18.94 -20.52
CA ALA A 15 -27.42 19.85 -19.88
C ALA A 15 -27.28 19.55 -18.38
N ALA A 16 -28.38 19.29 -17.67
CA ALA A 16 -28.37 18.93 -16.26
C ALA A 16 -27.64 17.58 -16.02
N LEU A 17 -27.87 16.58 -16.87
CA LEU A 17 -27.16 15.29 -16.81
C LEU A 17 -25.66 15.44 -17.10
N ALA A 18 -25.29 16.28 -18.08
CA ALA A 18 -23.90 16.57 -18.40
C ALA A 18 -23.20 17.30 -17.24
N ALA A 19 -23.86 18.32 -16.66
CA ALA A 19 -23.38 19.04 -15.48
C ALA A 19 -23.23 18.11 -14.28
N PHE A 20 -24.22 17.26 -14.00
CA PHE A 20 -24.14 16.24 -12.95
C PHE A 20 -22.95 15.30 -13.17
N GLY A 21 -22.76 14.81 -14.39
CA GLY A 21 -21.64 13.95 -14.76
C GLY A 21 -20.27 14.64 -14.61
N ALA A 22 -20.18 15.94 -14.87
CA ALA A 22 -18.96 16.74 -14.69
C ALA A 22 -18.63 16.99 -13.21
N VAL A 23 -19.64 17.13 -12.35
CA VAL A 23 -19.49 17.33 -10.90
C VAL A 23 -19.24 16.01 -10.17
N LEU A 24 -19.72 14.88 -10.70
CA LEU A 24 -19.66 13.56 -10.08
C LEU A 24 -18.27 13.16 -9.55
N PRO A 25 -17.14 13.32 -10.27
CA PRO A 25 -15.81 13.03 -9.73
C PRO A 25 -15.44 13.87 -8.50
N TRP A 26 -16.04 15.04 -8.32
CA TRP A 26 -15.78 15.96 -7.20
C TRP A 26 -16.57 15.54 -5.95
N ILE A 27 -17.65 14.78 -6.13
CA ILE A 27 -18.52 14.30 -5.06
C ILE A 27 -18.06 12.92 -4.56
N ILE A 28 -17.53 12.05 -5.42
CA ILE A 28 -17.15 10.68 -5.06
C ILE A 28 -16.14 10.63 -3.90
N GLN A 29 -15.07 11.42 -3.97
CA GLN A 29 -14.03 11.41 -2.92
C GLN A 29 -14.57 11.90 -1.56
N PRO A 30 -15.31 13.03 -1.46
CA PRO A 30 -16.03 13.41 -0.24
C PRO A 30 -17.02 12.36 0.26
N LEU A 31 -17.77 11.70 -0.63
CA LEU A 31 -18.71 10.64 -0.25
C LEU A 31 -17.99 9.44 0.37
N ILE A 32 -16.90 8.96 -0.26
CA ILE A 32 -16.07 7.89 0.30
C ILE A 32 -15.50 8.32 1.66
N ARG A 33 -15.01 9.56 1.77
CA ARG A 33 -14.50 10.12 3.03
C ARG A 33 -15.58 10.14 4.11
N GLY A 34 -16.79 10.59 3.79
CA GLY A 34 -17.93 10.58 4.70
C GLY A 34 -18.31 9.18 5.15
N LEU A 35 -18.41 8.23 4.21
CA LEU A 35 -18.70 6.83 4.51
C LEU A 35 -17.65 6.20 5.43
N LEU A 36 -16.37 6.44 5.16
CA LEU A 36 -15.29 5.95 6.00
C LEU A 36 -15.29 6.63 7.37
N TRP A 37 -15.57 7.92 7.46
CA TRP A 37 -15.59 8.68 8.71
C TRP A 37 -16.58 8.13 9.75
N PHE A 38 -17.71 7.56 9.32
CA PHE A 38 -18.66 6.94 10.23
C PHE A 38 -18.05 5.76 11.01
N ARG A 39 -17.17 4.99 10.36
CA ARG A 39 -16.64 3.72 10.89
C ARG A 39 -15.16 3.77 11.29
N TYR A 40 -14.40 4.72 10.75
CA TYR A 40 -12.96 4.83 10.91
C TYR A 40 -12.56 6.23 11.35
N ARG A 41 -11.68 6.30 12.33
CA ARG A 41 -10.95 7.53 12.68
C ARG A 41 -9.66 7.53 11.85
N ILE A 42 -9.67 8.25 10.73
CA ILE A 42 -8.52 8.32 9.82
C ILE A 42 -7.58 9.42 10.32
N GLU A 43 -6.34 9.05 10.63
CA GLU A 43 -5.25 9.98 10.94
C GLU A 43 -4.21 9.88 9.82
N VAL A 44 -3.81 11.01 9.25
CA VAL A 44 -2.95 11.05 8.06
C VAL A 44 -1.80 12.01 8.28
N ARG A 45 -0.57 11.60 7.94
CA ARG A 45 0.64 12.44 7.95
C ARG A 45 1.39 12.37 6.61
N GLY A 46 2.19 13.40 6.32
CA GLY A 46 3.11 13.40 5.17
C GLY A 46 2.46 13.62 3.81
N ARG A 47 1.18 14.03 3.76
CA ARG A 47 0.45 14.23 2.50
C ARG A 47 1.09 15.29 1.61
N GLU A 48 1.84 16.20 2.22
CA GLU A 48 2.65 17.24 1.61
C GLU A 48 3.77 16.70 0.71
N HIS A 49 4.19 15.44 0.90
CA HIS A 49 5.14 14.77 0.01
C HIS A 49 4.54 14.44 -1.36
N VAL A 50 3.21 14.41 -1.50
CA VAL A 50 2.56 14.22 -2.80
C VAL A 50 2.62 15.54 -3.57
N PRO A 51 3.27 15.59 -4.76
CA PRO A 51 3.39 16.82 -5.54
C PRO A 51 2.02 17.45 -5.83
N ARG A 52 1.93 18.78 -5.82
CA ARG A 52 0.68 19.51 -6.12
C ARG A 52 0.29 19.42 -7.61
N THR A 53 1.28 19.27 -8.48
CA THR A 53 1.14 19.18 -9.95
C THR A 53 2.07 18.11 -10.50
N GLY A 54 1.82 17.66 -11.74
CA GLY A 54 2.64 16.62 -12.38
C GLY A 54 2.38 15.21 -11.85
N PRO A 55 3.07 14.20 -12.40
CA PRO A 55 2.86 12.80 -12.06
C PRO A 55 3.41 12.44 -10.68
N ALA A 56 2.83 11.41 -10.06
CA ALA A 56 3.39 10.78 -8.87
C ALA A 56 2.94 9.32 -8.79
N LEU A 57 3.81 8.44 -8.31
CA LEU A 57 3.47 7.04 -8.07
C LEU A 57 3.39 6.77 -6.57
N LEU A 58 2.22 6.42 -6.07
CA LEU A 58 2.02 6.03 -4.67
C LEU A 58 2.21 4.52 -4.56
N ALA A 59 3.25 4.09 -3.86
CA ALA A 59 3.53 2.67 -3.60
C ALA A 59 2.99 2.32 -2.20
N VAL A 60 1.94 1.48 -2.16
CA VAL A 60 1.19 1.22 -0.92
C VAL A 60 1.28 -0.26 -0.52
N ASN A 61 1.40 -0.53 0.79
CA ASN A 61 1.19 -1.88 1.31
C ASN A 61 -0.27 -2.34 1.10
N HIS A 62 -0.50 -3.65 0.98
CA HIS A 62 -1.82 -4.19 0.69
C HIS A 62 -2.31 -5.16 1.78
N VAL A 63 -3.11 -4.63 2.71
CA VAL A 63 -3.57 -5.33 3.92
C VAL A 63 -5.05 -5.72 3.82
N THR A 64 -5.86 -4.93 3.11
CA THR A 64 -7.31 -5.16 2.99
C THR A 64 -7.84 -4.84 1.61
N TRP A 65 -9.03 -5.35 1.32
CA TRP A 65 -9.74 -4.97 0.09
C TRP A 65 -10.13 -3.48 0.05
N TYR A 66 -10.20 -2.81 1.22
CA TYR A 66 -10.60 -1.40 1.30
C TYR A 66 -9.46 -0.40 1.12
N ASP A 67 -8.22 -0.85 0.97
CA ASP A 67 -7.03 0.02 0.92
C ASP A 67 -7.16 1.12 -0.14
N GLY A 68 -7.71 0.78 -1.31
CA GLY A 68 -7.97 1.74 -2.39
C GLY A 68 -8.94 2.86 -2.01
N PHE A 69 -9.94 2.59 -1.16
CA PHE A 69 -10.87 3.63 -0.68
C PHE A 69 -10.20 4.57 0.32
N PHE A 70 -9.32 4.06 1.19
CA PHE A 70 -8.52 4.91 2.09
C PHE A 70 -7.59 5.82 1.29
N LEU A 71 -6.94 5.29 0.26
CA LEU A 71 -6.10 6.09 -0.64
C LEU A 71 -6.93 7.16 -1.37
N ALA A 72 -8.06 6.77 -1.95
CA ALA A 72 -8.98 7.70 -2.60
C ALA A 72 -9.46 8.81 -1.64
N ALA A 73 -9.80 8.47 -0.40
CA ALA A 73 -10.30 9.42 0.58
C ALA A 73 -9.23 10.39 1.10
N THR A 74 -7.95 9.98 1.14
CA THR A 74 -6.88 10.71 1.85
C THR A 74 -5.84 11.33 0.93
N CYS A 75 -5.71 10.86 -0.31
CA CYS A 75 -4.79 11.46 -1.27
C CYS A 75 -5.19 12.93 -1.49
N PRO A 76 -4.22 13.88 -1.42
CA PRO A 76 -4.52 15.31 -1.57
C PRO A 76 -4.93 15.68 -3.00
N ARG A 77 -4.66 14.81 -3.97
CA ARG A 77 -5.06 14.95 -5.37
C ARG A 77 -5.90 13.74 -5.77
N ARG A 78 -6.60 13.89 -6.90
CA ARG A 78 -7.29 12.76 -7.51
C ARG A 78 -6.28 11.71 -7.95
N GLY A 79 -6.33 10.56 -7.27
CA GLY A 79 -5.56 9.39 -7.64
C GLY A 79 -6.26 8.58 -8.73
N ARG A 80 -5.46 7.87 -9.51
CA ARG A 80 -5.88 6.76 -10.35
C ARG A 80 -5.50 5.46 -9.67
N ALA A 81 -6.26 4.41 -9.90
CA ALA A 81 -5.93 3.07 -9.42
C ALA A 81 -6.23 2.05 -10.52
N LEU A 82 -5.31 1.12 -10.74
CA LEU A 82 -5.56 -0.03 -11.59
C LEU A 82 -6.49 -0.98 -10.84
N VAL A 83 -7.53 -1.48 -11.51
CA VAL A 83 -8.46 -2.46 -10.95
C VAL A 83 -8.74 -3.55 -11.96
N ASN A 84 -9.04 -4.76 -11.48
CA ASN A 84 -9.47 -5.82 -12.38
C ASN A 84 -10.75 -5.36 -13.11
N GLY A 85 -10.72 -5.38 -14.44
CA GLY A 85 -11.86 -5.06 -15.28
C GLY A 85 -13.12 -5.88 -14.93
N ASP A 86 -12.93 -7.08 -14.38
CA ASP A 86 -14.05 -7.91 -13.94
C ASP A 86 -14.88 -7.32 -12.79
N PHE A 87 -14.29 -6.44 -11.97
CA PHE A 87 -15.01 -5.77 -10.88
C PHE A 87 -15.95 -4.68 -11.39
N ILE A 88 -15.80 -4.24 -12.63
CA ILE A 88 -16.55 -3.13 -13.21
C ILE A 88 -17.35 -3.60 -14.44
N LYS A 89 -18.01 -4.76 -14.32
CA LYS A 89 -18.88 -5.31 -15.38
C LYS A 89 -20.26 -4.65 -15.45
N LEU A 90 -20.72 -4.05 -14.36
CA LEU A 90 -22.06 -3.45 -14.32
C LEU A 90 -22.12 -2.21 -15.22
N PRO A 91 -22.97 -2.18 -16.29
CA PRO A 91 -22.99 -1.11 -17.28
C PRO A 91 -23.21 0.29 -16.68
N VAL A 92 -23.97 0.36 -15.58
CA VAL A 92 -24.28 1.60 -14.87
C VAL A 92 -23.12 2.06 -13.97
N LEU A 93 -22.39 1.12 -13.35
CA LEU A 93 -21.28 1.44 -12.45
C LEU A 93 -19.98 1.73 -13.20
N ARG A 94 -19.83 1.21 -14.42
CA ARG A 94 -18.63 1.42 -15.24
C ARG A 94 -18.30 2.88 -15.53
N PRO A 95 -19.21 3.71 -16.08
CA PRO A 95 -18.92 5.12 -16.31
C PRO A 95 -18.65 5.89 -15.01
N LEU A 96 -19.30 5.51 -13.90
CA LEU A 96 -19.04 6.08 -12.57
C LEU A 96 -17.62 5.74 -12.08
N ALA A 97 -17.22 4.47 -12.18
CA ALA A 97 -15.91 3.98 -11.75
C ALA A 97 -14.76 4.62 -12.55
N LEU A 98 -14.91 4.76 -13.87
CA LEU A 98 -13.93 5.45 -14.72
C LEU A 98 -13.78 6.92 -14.29
N ARG A 99 -14.90 7.60 -14.05
CA ARG A 99 -14.93 8.98 -13.54
C ARG A 99 -14.35 9.10 -12.13
N ALA A 100 -14.44 8.04 -11.32
CA ALA A 100 -13.85 7.97 -9.98
C ALA A 100 -12.32 7.83 -9.97
N GLY A 101 -11.69 7.55 -11.10
CA GLY A 101 -10.24 7.31 -11.16
C GLY A 101 -9.83 5.86 -11.37
N LEU A 102 -10.77 4.92 -11.49
CA LEU A 102 -10.45 3.52 -11.67
C LEU A 102 -10.10 3.22 -13.13
N ILE A 103 -8.97 2.56 -13.35
CA ILE A 103 -8.50 2.15 -14.67
C ILE A 103 -8.66 0.62 -14.76
N PRO A 104 -9.69 0.12 -15.46
CA PRO A 104 -9.92 -1.31 -15.60
C PRO A 104 -8.86 -1.94 -16.50
N VAL A 105 -8.20 -2.98 -16.01
CA VAL A 105 -7.18 -3.75 -16.73
C VAL A 105 -7.33 -5.23 -16.37
N PRO A 106 -6.96 -6.17 -17.26
CA PRO A 106 -6.93 -7.58 -16.90
C PRO A 106 -5.77 -7.87 -15.94
N PHE A 107 -6.06 -8.59 -14.86
CA PHE A 107 -5.05 -9.04 -13.89
C PHE A 107 -4.56 -10.47 -14.18
N SER A 108 -5.21 -11.20 -15.08
CA SER A 108 -4.85 -12.56 -15.47
C SER A 108 -4.79 -12.71 -17.00
N GLY A 109 -3.97 -13.66 -17.44
CA GLY A 109 -3.82 -14.00 -18.86
C GLY A 109 -2.55 -13.44 -19.53
N PRO A 110 -2.29 -13.84 -20.79
CA PRO A 110 -0.99 -13.64 -21.45
C PRO A 110 -0.57 -12.19 -21.70
N ARG A 111 -1.53 -11.25 -21.64
CA ARG A 111 -1.32 -9.82 -21.91
C ARG A 111 -1.50 -8.93 -20.68
N ALA A 112 -2.01 -9.48 -19.57
CA ALA A 112 -2.37 -8.73 -18.35
C ALA A 112 -1.28 -7.78 -17.87
N GLN A 113 -0.07 -8.31 -17.67
CA GLN A 113 1.05 -7.52 -17.18
C GLN A 113 1.42 -6.36 -18.11
N ARG A 114 1.44 -6.58 -19.44
CA ARG A 114 1.76 -5.54 -20.41
C ARG A 114 0.69 -4.45 -20.45
N GLU A 115 -0.58 -4.83 -20.39
CA GLU A 115 -1.70 -3.88 -20.35
C GLU A 115 -1.71 -3.05 -19.06
N MET A 116 -1.46 -3.69 -17.90
CA MET A 116 -1.31 -3.00 -16.62
C MET A 116 -0.18 -1.97 -16.66
N ILE A 117 1.01 -2.36 -17.14
CA ILE A 117 2.18 -1.47 -17.24
C ILE A 117 1.88 -0.33 -18.22
N GLY A 118 1.30 -0.63 -19.39
CA GLY A 118 0.94 0.39 -20.38
C GLY A 118 -0.07 1.39 -19.85
N ALA A 119 -1.10 0.91 -19.15
CA ALA A 119 -2.13 1.76 -18.55
C ALA A 119 -1.56 2.65 -17.42
N ALA A 120 -0.67 2.10 -16.59
CA ALA A 120 0.04 2.85 -15.56
C ALA A 120 0.92 3.95 -16.15
N ARG A 121 1.73 3.62 -17.17
CA ARG A 121 2.57 4.58 -17.90
C ARG A 121 1.73 5.69 -18.51
N ALA A 122 0.64 5.35 -19.19
CA ALA A 122 -0.26 6.34 -19.78
C ALA A 122 -0.89 7.28 -18.75
N ALA A 123 -1.17 6.80 -17.52
CA ALA A 123 -1.65 7.67 -16.43
C ALA A 123 -0.56 8.64 -15.95
N LEU A 124 0.66 8.14 -15.75
CA LEU A 124 1.80 8.98 -15.37
C LEU A 124 2.15 10.00 -16.46
N ASP A 125 2.10 9.62 -17.73
CA ASP A 125 2.40 10.51 -18.86
C ASP A 125 1.37 11.66 -18.97
N ARG A 126 0.15 11.47 -18.45
CA ARG A 126 -0.87 12.52 -18.32
C ARG A 126 -0.67 13.42 -17.09
N GLY A 127 0.40 13.23 -16.32
CA GLY A 127 0.67 13.99 -15.09
C GLY A 127 -0.26 13.62 -13.94
N GLU A 128 -0.82 12.40 -13.95
CA GLU A 128 -1.74 11.93 -12.92
C GLU A 128 -1.01 11.28 -11.74
N VAL A 129 -1.67 11.25 -10.58
CA VAL A 129 -1.20 10.48 -9.42
C VAL A 129 -1.72 9.06 -9.56
N LEU A 130 -0.85 8.05 -9.57
CA LEU A 130 -1.23 6.65 -9.68
C LEU A 130 -0.93 5.91 -8.38
N GLY A 131 -1.94 5.29 -7.78
CA GLY A 131 -1.78 4.36 -6.67
C GLY A 131 -1.58 2.94 -7.16
N ILE A 132 -0.54 2.27 -6.66
CA ILE A 132 -0.29 0.85 -6.91
C ILE A 132 -0.05 0.11 -5.59
N PHE A 133 -0.32 -1.19 -5.62
CA PHE A 133 0.01 -2.13 -4.56
C PHE A 133 1.10 -3.06 -5.07
N PRO A 134 2.39 -2.75 -4.86
CA PRO A 134 3.48 -3.50 -5.47
C PRO A 134 3.55 -4.97 -5.03
N GLU A 135 2.87 -5.34 -3.94
CA GLU A 135 2.68 -6.73 -3.49
C GLU A 135 1.85 -7.58 -4.45
N GLY A 136 0.99 -6.96 -5.26
CA GLY A 136 0.12 -7.66 -6.23
C GLY A 136 -1.00 -8.50 -5.63
N GLN A 137 -1.03 -8.67 -4.31
CA GLN A 137 -2.01 -9.46 -3.57
C GLN A 137 -2.21 -8.91 -2.16
N ILE A 138 -3.40 -9.12 -1.60
CA ILE A 138 -3.70 -8.78 -0.21
C ILE A 138 -2.93 -9.72 0.72
N SER A 139 -2.25 -9.17 1.72
CA SER A 139 -1.53 -9.90 2.76
C SER A 139 -2.42 -10.95 3.45
N ARG A 140 -1.88 -12.16 3.64
CA ARG A 140 -2.53 -13.30 4.32
C ARG A 140 -1.96 -13.55 5.71
N ASN A 141 -0.82 -12.97 6.01
CA ASN A 141 -0.13 -13.11 7.29
C ASN A 141 0.04 -11.77 8.04
N GLY A 142 -0.39 -10.63 7.48
CA GLY A 142 -0.31 -9.33 8.14
C GLY A 142 1.08 -8.68 8.09
N LEU A 143 2.09 -9.40 7.58
CA LEU A 143 3.40 -8.84 7.23
C LEU A 143 3.34 -8.23 5.83
N THR A 144 4.27 -7.31 5.57
CA THR A 144 4.43 -6.70 4.23
C THR A 144 5.22 -7.65 3.35
N GLY A 145 4.56 -8.16 2.30
CA GLY A 145 5.14 -9.13 1.39
C GLY A 145 6.23 -8.57 0.48
N LYS A 146 6.64 -9.38 -0.48
CA LYS A 146 7.59 -8.97 -1.52
C LYS A 146 6.96 -7.96 -2.46
N PHE A 147 7.79 -7.04 -2.96
CA PHE A 147 7.37 -6.09 -3.99
C PHE A 147 7.79 -6.61 -5.37
N HIS A 148 6.88 -6.56 -6.34
CA HIS A 148 7.15 -7.06 -7.69
C HIS A 148 7.84 -6.00 -8.57
N ARG A 149 8.72 -6.48 -9.47
CA ARG A 149 9.45 -5.67 -10.46
C ARG A 149 8.58 -4.92 -11.48
N GLY A 150 7.26 -5.13 -11.45
CA GLY A 150 6.33 -4.37 -12.29
C GLY A 150 6.43 -2.86 -12.05
N LEU A 151 6.76 -2.45 -10.82
CA LEU A 151 7.10 -1.06 -10.46
C LEU A 151 8.21 -0.49 -11.36
N GLU A 152 9.33 -1.21 -11.48
CA GLU A 152 10.49 -0.80 -12.26
C GLU A 152 10.12 -0.67 -13.74
N ALA A 153 9.30 -1.59 -14.26
CA ALA A 153 8.82 -1.53 -15.64
C ALA A 153 7.89 -0.34 -15.93
N ILE A 154 7.10 0.08 -14.92
CA ILE A 154 6.26 1.29 -15.00
C ILE A 154 7.14 2.55 -15.03
N LEU A 155 8.17 2.59 -14.19
CA LEU A 155 9.05 3.76 -14.03
C LEU A 155 10.19 3.83 -15.05
N LYS A 156 10.39 2.79 -15.86
CA LYS A 156 11.40 2.79 -16.93
C LYS A 156 11.23 4.03 -17.81
N ASP A 157 12.32 4.75 -17.99
CA ASP A 157 12.40 6.02 -18.75
C ASP A 157 11.57 7.18 -18.14
N ARG A 158 11.21 7.10 -16.84
CA ARG A 158 10.38 8.08 -16.10
C ARG A 158 11.01 8.45 -14.75
N GLU A 159 12.32 8.68 -14.73
CA GLU A 159 13.06 9.05 -13.50
C GLU A 159 12.55 10.34 -12.83
N HIS A 160 11.88 11.21 -13.59
CA HIS A 160 11.24 12.43 -13.09
C HIS A 160 9.96 12.18 -12.28
N VAL A 161 9.40 10.96 -12.28
CA VAL A 161 8.19 10.62 -11.53
C VAL A 161 8.56 10.28 -10.09
N PRO A 162 8.18 11.09 -9.09
CA PRO A 162 8.46 10.76 -7.70
C PRO A 162 7.64 9.56 -7.25
N VAL A 163 8.30 8.61 -6.58
CA VAL A 163 7.66 7.49 -5.90
C VAL A 163 7.45 7.87 -4.44
N ILE A 164 6.20 7.96 -4.02
CA ILE A 164 5.82 8.27 -2.64
C ILE A 164 5.45 6.95 -1.94
N PRO A 165 6.22 6.51 -0.93
CA PRO A 165 5.86 5.34 -0.15
C PRO A 165 4.66 5.70 0.73
N VAL A 166 3.65 4.83 0.78
CA VAL A 166 2.48 5.02 1.62
C VAL A 166 2.25 3.78 2.44
N PHE A 167 2.02 3.94 3.73
CA PHE A 167 1.69 2.83 4.62
C PHE A 167 0.31 3.03 5.25
N LEU A 168 -0.52 2.02 5.13
CA LEU A 168 -1.82 1.89 5.78
C LEU A 168 -1.68 0.97 6.99
N ASP A 169 -1.76 1.57 8.18
CA ASP A 169 -1.61 0.85 9.44
C ASP A 169 -2.96 0.62 10.14
N ASN A 170 -2.95 -0.39 11.01
CA ASN A 170 -4.07 -0.79 11.84
C ASN A 170 -5.32 -1.18 11.04
N LEU A 171 -5.14 -1.75 9.83
CA LEU A 171 -6.22 -2.35 9.05
C LEU A 171 -6.31 -3.88 9.19
N TRP A 172 -5.24 -4.53 9.65
CA TRP A 172 -5.24 -5.95 10.00
C TRP A 172 -6.16 -6.23 11.20
N GLY A 173 -7.10 -7.15 11.09
CA GLY A 173 -8.17 -7.32 12.09
C GLY A 173 -9.50 -6.66 11.71
N SER A 174 -9.52 -5.84 10.65
CA SER A 174 -10.75 -5.23 10.12
C SER A 174 -11.64 -6.26 9.40
N LEU A 175 -12.88 -5.87 9.11
CA LEU A 175 -13.92 -6.76 8.58
C LEU A 175 -13.50 -7.46 7.28
N LEU A 176 -12.73 -6.79 6.40
CA LEU A 176 -12.28 -7.29 5.09
C LEU A 176 -10.76 -7.50 4.97
N SER A 177 -10.09 -7.72 6.11
CA SER A 177 -8.72 -8.27 6.12
C SER A 177 -8.77 -9.80 6.04
N PHE A 178 -7.65 -10.49 5.85
CA PHE A 178 -7.57 -11.95 6.00
C PHE A 178 -7.25 -12.42 7.43
N SER A 179 -7.17 -11.50 8.39
CA SER A 179 -6.93 -11.80 9.80
C SER A 179 -7.87 -12.89 10.34
N ARG A 180 -7.36 -13.69 11.29
CA ARG A 180 -8.06 -14.87 11.85
C ARG A 180 -8.51 -15.90 10.80
N GLY A 181 -7.86 -15.96 9.64
CA GLY A 181 -8.17 -16.91 8.56
C GLY A 181 -9.52 -16.71 7.88
N ARG A 182 -10.18 -15.56 8.09
CA ARG A 182 -11.54 -15.28 7.56
C ARG A 182 -11.54 -13.96 6.82
N PHE A 183 -12.11 -13.93 5.61
CA PHE A 183 -12.25 -12.70 4.81
C PHE A 183 -13.51 -11.90 5.15
N PHE A 184 -14.64 -12.56 5.42
CA PHE A 184 -15.90 -11.95 5.85
C PHE A 184 -16.32 -12.46 7.25
N TRP A 185 -17.29 -11.80 7.88
CA TRP A 185 -17.96 -12.23 9.15
C TRP A 185 -17.09 -12.18 10.42
N LYS A 186 -16.37 -11.08 10.61
CA LYS A 186 -15.69 -10.76 11.88
C LYS A 186 -16.51 -9.77 12.69
N ARG A 187 -16.63 -10.00 14.01
CA ARG A 187 -17.24 -9.00 14.91
C ARG A 187 -16.35 -7.74 14.88
N PRO A 188 -16.89 -6.55 14.56
CA PRO A 188 -16.10 -5.33 14.56
C PRO A 188 -15.56 -5.07 15.96
N GLN A 189 -14.25 -4.81 16.06
CA GLN A 189 -13.61 -4.51 17.33
C GLN A 189 -13.85 -3.03 17.68
N GLY A 190 -14.93 -2.77 18.39
CA GLY A 190 -15.36 -1.43 18.80
C GLY A 190 -16.09 -0.64 17.71
N TRP A 191 -16.56 0.55 18.09
CA TRP A 191 -17.41 1.40 17.26
C TRP A 191 -16.64 2.18 16.17
N ARG A 192 -15.43 2.66 16.49
CA ARG A 192 -14.57 3.43 15.57
C ARG A 192 -13.13 2.98 15.64
N ARG A 193 -12.66 2.31 14.58
CA ARG A 193 -11.26 1.87 14.49
C ARG A 193 -10.38 3.01 13.98
N THR A 194 -9.25 3.27 14.64
CA THR A 194 -8.28 4.25 14.13
C THR A 194 -7.48 3.65 12.99
N VAL A 195 -7.35 4.36 11.88
CA VAL A 195 -6.52 3.98 10.74
C VAL A 195 -5.49 5.06 10.56
N SER A 196 -4.22 4.68 10.67
CA SER A 196 -3.08 5.58 10.53
C SER A 196 -2.52 5.44 9.11
N ILE A 197 -2.39 6.56 8.41
CA ILE A 197 -1.88 6.58 7.04
C ILE A 197 -0.71 7.54 6.98
N VAL A 198 0.46 7.05 6.57
CA VAL A 198 1.65 7.88 6.41
C VAL A 198 2.07 7.85 4.95
N TYR A 199 2.23 9.04 4.39
CA TYR A 199 2.88 9.27 3.11
C TYR A 199 4.34 9.67 3.43
N GLY A 200 5.29 8.76 3.21
CA GLY A 200 6.70 9.04 3.46
C GLY A 200 7.30 10.00 2.44
N PRO A 201 8.55 10.43 2.66
CA PRO A 201 9.27 11.26 1.69
C PRO A 201 9.47 10.51 0.37
N PRO A 202 9.64 11.21 -0.78
CA PRO A 202 9.93 10.57 -2.05
C PRO A 202 11.15 9.65 -1.97
N VAL A 203 11.04 8.45 -2.53
CA VAL A 203 12.12 7.46 -2.52
C VAL A 203 13.30 7.99 -3.36
N ALA A 204 14.48 8.06 -2.74
CA ALA A 204 15.71 8.44 -3.44
C ALA A 204 16.17 7.36 -4.43
N PRO A 205 16.83 7.73 -5.54
CA PRO A 205 17.47 6.75 -6.42
C PRO A 205 18.55 5.92 -5.70
N PRO A 206 18.79 4.66 -6.12
CA PRO A 206 18.09 3.95 -7.20
C PRO A 206 16.70 3.47 -6.79
N ILE A 207 15.70 3.72 -7.64
CA ILE A 207 14.32 3.31 -7.39
C ILE A 207 14.09 1.90 -7.94
N ASN A 208 13.90 0.94 -7.04
CA ASN A 208 13.59 -0.44 -7.37
C ASN A 208 12.63 -1.05 -6.32
N ALA A 209 12.17 -2.27 -6.54
CA ALA A 209 11.22 -2.93 -5.65
C ALA A 209 11.71 -3.01 -4.20
N PHE A 210 13.02 -3.22 -3.98
CA PHE A 210 13.60 -3.32 -2.64
C PHE A 210 13.65 -1.95 -1.95
N THR A 211 14.19 -0.91 -2.59
CA THR A 211 14.31 0.43 -2.00
C THR A 211 12.93 1.03 -1.70
N VAL A 212 11.96 0.82 -2.59
CA VAL A 212 10.58 1.25 -2.36
C VAL A 212 9.92 0.47 -1.23
N ARG A 213 10.17 -0.85 -1.11
CA ARG A 213 9.68 -1.64 0.02
C ARG A 213 10.25 -1.15 1.36
N GLN A 214 11.55 -0.85 1.41
CA GLN A 214 12.19 -0.31 2.61
C GLN A 214 11.56 1.02 3.03
N ALA A 215 11.36 1.93 2.08
CA ALA A 215 10.72 3.22 2.34
C ALA A 215 9.25 3.08 2.78
N VAL A 216 8.52 2.09 2.26
CA VAL A 216 7.16 1.75 2.72
C VAL A 216 7.18 1.21 4.16
N LEU A 217 8.12 0.34 4.52
CA LEU A 217 8.26 -0.15 5.90
C LEU A 217 8.61 0.97 6.88
N GLU A 218 9.50 1.88 6.50
CA GLU A 218 9.83 3.08 7.30
C GLU A 218 8.61 3.98 7.50
N ALA A 219 7.82 4.25 6.45
CA ALA A 219 6.53 4.91 6.60
C ALA A 219 5.58 4.14 7.55
N GLY A 220 5.67 2.80 7.55
CA GLY A 220 4.94 1.93 8.47
C GLY A 220 5.37 2.08 9.93
N VAL A 221 6.65 2.33 10.20
CA VAL A 221 7.15 2.64 11.55
C VAL A 221 6.46 3.90 12.09
N HIS A 222 6.44 4.97 11.30
CA HIS A 222 5.78 6.21 11.68
C HIS A 222 4.26 6.06 11.80
N ALA A 223 3.63 5.27 10.93
CA ALA A 223 2.20 5.01 10.98
C ALA A 223 1.81 4.23 12.25
N PHE A 224 2.63 3.26 12.63
CA PHE A 224 2.44 2.46 13.83
C PHE A 224 2.63 3.29 15.11
N ALA A 225 3.58 4.22 15.12
CA ALA A 225 3.79 5.15 16.24
C ALA A 225 2.59 6.07 16.50
N MET A 226 1.69 6.25 15.53
CA MET A 226 0.44 6.99 15.70
C MET A 226 -0.67 6.18 16.40
N ARG A 227 -0.47 4.87 16.65
CA ARG A 227 -1.48 4.04 17.30
C ARG A 227 -1.73 4.54 18.73
N ARG A 228 -3.00 4.80 19.04
CA ARG A 228 -3.45 5.19 20.39
C ARG A 228 -3.52 4.03 21.38
N ARG A 229 -3.58 2.80 20.87
CA ARG A 229 -3.68 1.59 21.69
C ARG A 229 -2.41 0.76 21.49
N PRO A 230 -1.90 0.12 22.55
CA PRO A 230 -0.82 -0.85 22.44
C PRO A 230 -1.15 -1.87 21.35
N ALA A 231 -0.19 -2.11 20.47
CA ALA A 231 -0.35 -3.12 19.44
C ALA A 231 -0.37 -4.51 20.08
N GLN A 232 -1.29 -5.35 19.62
CA GLN A 232 -1.21 -6.78 19.91
C GLN A 232 -0.18 -7.39 18.96
N PRO A 233 0.58 -8.41 19.41
CA PRO A 233 1.37 -9.23 18.51
C PRO A 233 0.51 -9.72 17.35
N LEU A 234 1.08 -9.73 16.15
CA LEU A 234 0.41 -10.33 14.99
C LEU A 234 0.11 -11.80 15.30
N GLU A 235 -1.15 -12.20 15.16
CA GLU A 235 -1.60 -13.56 15.55
C GLU A 235 -1.03 -14.66 14.65
N THR A 236 -0.38 -14.27 13.57
CA THR A 236 0.19 -15.10 12.52
C THR A 236 1.68 -15.38 12.72
N ILE A 237 2.33 -14.65 13.63
CA ILE A 237 3.74 -14.86 13.99
C ILE A 237 3.84 -16.18 14.75
N ASP A 238 4.69 -17.06 14.26
CA ASP A 238 5.03 -18.30 14.92
C ASP A 238 6.38 -18.15 15.61
N LEU A 239 6.35 -18.05 16.94
CA LEU A 239 7.57 -17.90 17.75
C LEU A 239 8.40 -19.19 17.84
N ALA A 240 7.87 -20.33 17.38
CA ALA A 240 8.66 -21.56 17.24
C ALA A 240 9.58 -21.52 16.01
N LEU A 241 9.32 -20.61 15.04
CA LEU A 241 10.18 -20.39 13.89
C LEU A 241 11.28 -19.36 14.21
N GLN A 242 12.29 -19.29 13.34
CA GLN A 242 13.38 -18.33 13.48
C GLN A 242 12.87 -16.89 13.50
N HIS A 243 13.35 -16.14 14.47
CA HIS A 243 13.02 -14.75 14.73
C HIS A 243 14.23 -14.03 15.35
N LEU A 244 14.21 -12.70 15.35
CA LEU A 244 15.24 -11.86 15.96
C LEU A 244 14.63 -11.09 17.13
N ASP A 245 15.08 -11.42 18.33
CA ASP A 245 14.79 -10.67 19.55
C ASP A 245 16.04 -9.90 19.98
N HIS A 246 15.89 -8.59 20.20
CA HIS A 246 16.96 -7.71 20.61
C HIS A 246 16.80 -7.35 22.10
N PRO A 247 17.85 -7.42 22.94
CA PRO A 247 17.72 -7.27 24.40
C PRO A 247 16.99 -6.00 24.87
N THR A 248 17.14 -4.89 24.13
CA THR A 248 16.50 -3.60 24.46
C THR A 248 15.32 -3.23 23.57
N LEU A 249 15.32 -3.70 22.32
CA LEU A 249 14.29 -3.32 21.33
C LEU A 249 13.15 -4.34 21.28
N GLY A 250 13.33 -5.49 21.92
CA GLY A 250 12.42 -6.63 21.88
C GLY A 250 12.42 -7.31 20.51
N LEU A 251 11.32 -7.99 20.21
CA LEU A 251 11.13 -8.73 18.98
C LEU A 251 11.11 -7.79 17.75
N LEU A 252 12.12 -7.94 16.88
CA LEU A 252 12.30 -7.12 15.68
C LEU A 252 11.73 -7.78 14.43
N THR A 253 11.95 -9.09 14.29
CA THR A 253 11.49 -9.87 13.15
C THR A 253 10.68 -11.07 13.60
N GLY A 254 9.89 -11.62 12.68
CA GLY A 254 9.21 -12.89 12.89
C GLY A 254 8.91 -13.60 11.58
N SER A 255 8.64 -14.90 11.69
CA SER A 255 8.24 -15.75 10.59
C SER A 255 6.78 -16.18 10.78
N THR A 256 6.10 -16.46 9.67
CA THR A 256 4.76 -17.06 9.68
C THR A 256 4.76 -18.38 8.94
N ALA A 257 3.72 -19.19 9.12
CA ALA A 257 3.47 -20.29 8.21
C ALA A 257 3.29 -19.78 6.78
N ASP A 258 3.70 -20.59 5.80
CA ASP A 258 3.40 -20.33 4.39
C ASP A 258 1.90 -20.42 4.15
N PHE A 259 1.38 -19.56 3.28
CA PHE A 259 0.01 -19.62 2.82
C PHE A 259 -0.01 -20.13 1.39
N ASP A 260 -0.68 -21.26 1.15
CA ASP A 260 -0.89 -21.79 -0.20
C ASP A 260 -2.32 -22.34 -0.34
N ARG A 261 -3.25 -21.49 -0.82
CA ARG A 261 -4.67 -21.86 -1.04
C ARG A 261 -5.28 -21.06 -2.17
N GLY A 262 -6.10 -21.71 -3.00
CA GLY A 262 -6.92 -21.04 -4.02
C GLY A 262 -6.11 -20.34 -5.11
N GLY A 263 -4.96 -20.89 -5.49
CA GLY A 263 -4.05 -20.31 -6.49
C GLY A 263 -3.28 -19.08 -5.99
N VAL A 264 -3.27 -18.83 -4.68
CA VAL A 264 -2.55 -17.74 -4.02
C VAL A 264 -1.49 -18.34 -3.11
N THR A 265 -0.24 -17.95 -3.35
CA THR A 265 0.92 -18.39 -2.55
C THR A 265 1.62 -17.19 -1.93
N GLN A 266 1.88 -17.25 -0.61
CA GLN A 266 2.69 -16.30 0.15
C GLN A 266 3.66 -17.05 1.05
N ILE A 267 4.93 -16.74 0.90
CA ILE A 267 6.01 -17.30 1.73
C ILE A 267 6.00 -16.55 3.06
N GLY A 268 5.83 -17.28 4.15
CA GLY A 268 5.85 -16.78 5.51
C GLY A 268 7.19 -17.02 6.22
N HIS A 269 7.94 -18.03 5.77
CA HIS A 269 9.22 -18.41 6.35
C HIS A 269 10.21 -18.82 5.25
N LYS A 270 11.47 -18.42 5.42
CA LYS A 270 12.56 -18.83 4.54
C LYS A 270 13.68 -19.47 5.37
N PRO A 271 14.11 -20.71 5.05
CA PRO A 271 15.17 -21.37 5.79
C PRO A 271 16.47 -20.54 5.84
N GLY A 272 17.07 -20.47 7.03
CA GLY A 272 18.29 -19.71 7.30
C GLY A 272 18.07 -18.20 7.39
N THR A 273 16.83 -17.74 7.57
CA THR A 273 16.47 -16.34 7.80
C THR A 273 15.80 -16.21 9.15
N VAL A 274 15.97 -15.06 9.82
CA VAL A 274 15.27 -14.72 11.06
C VAL A 274 13.88 -14.12 10.80
N GLY A 275 13.30 -14.37 9.62
CA GLY A 275 11.98 -13.85 9.24
C GLY A 275 12.02 -12.42 8.67
N GLN A 276 10.88 -11.73 8.73
CA GLN A 276 10.69 -10.37 8.19
C GLN A 276 10.45 -9.36 9.31
N PRO A 277 10.70 -8.06 9.07
CA PRO A 277 10.41 -7.01 10.05
C PRO A 277 8.94 -7.01 10.49
N LEU A 278 8.71 -6.92 11.80
CA LEU A 278 7.36 -6.83 12.35
C LEU A 278 6.71 -5.46 12.07
N PRO A 279 5.37 -5.36 12.14
CA PRO A 279 4.70 -4.05 12.04
C PRO A 279 5.24 -3.08 13.10
N GLY A 280 5.62 -1.88 12.65
CA GLY A 280 6.27 -0.89 13.52
C GLY A 280 7.78 -1.04 13.64
N VAL A 281 8.40 -1.96 12.90
CA VAL A 281 9.85 -2.15 12.83
C VAL A 281 10.32 -2.00 11.38
N GLY A 282 11.26 -1.09 11.16
CA GLY A 282 12.07 -0.99 9.96
C GLY A 282 13.42 -1.63 10.21
N LEU A 283 13.95 -2.37 9.23
CA LEU A 283 15.30 -2.95 9.29
C LEU A 283 16.02 -2.66 7.98
N ARG A 284 17.27 -2.23 8.09
CA ARG A 284 18.16 -2.02 6.95
C ARG A 284 19.54 -2.60 7.22
N ALA A 285 20.22 -3.02 6.17
CA ALA A 285 21.65 -3.27 6.20
C ALA A 285 22.38 -1.99 5.76
N VAL A 286 23.44 -1.62 6.46
CA VAL A 286 24.27 -0.45 6.15
C VAL A 286 25.75 -0.81 6.06
N ASP A 287 26.50 -0.02 5.29
CA ASP A 287 27.96 -0.10 5.27
C ASP A 287 28.61 0.51 6.53
N ASP A 288 29.94 0.56 6.55
CA ASP A 288 30.70 1.13 7.67
C ASP A 288 30.50 2.65 7.79
N ALA A 289 30.11 3.33 6.70
CA ALA A 289 29.74 4.75 6.68
C ALA A 289 28.27 5.01 7.07
N GLY A 290 27.48 3.95 7.29
CA GLY A 290 26.07 4.05 7.66
C GLY A 290 25.12 4.26 6.47
N GLN A 291 25.60 4.09 5.24
CA GLN A 291 24.76 4.21 4.04
C GLN A 291 23.95 2.93 3.81
N PRO A 292 22.65 3.03 3.48
CA PRO A 292 21.81 1.87 3.18
C PRO A 292 22.34 1.04 2.00
N LEU A 293 22.43 -0.27 2.21
CA LEU A 293 22.87 -1.24 1.21
C LEU A 293 21.70 -1.76 0.36
N THR A 294 22.02 -2.29 -0.81
CA THR A 294 21.06 -2.98 -1.69
C THR A 294 20.67 -4.34 -1.13
N ALA A 295 19.62 -4.93 -1.72
CA ALA A 295 19.21 -6.30 -1.40
C ALA A 295 20.40 -7.28 -1.49
N ASP A 296 20.41 -8.26 -0.58
CA ASP A 296 21.39 -9.35 -0.49
C ASP A 296 22.84 -8.90 -0.14
N ALA A 297 23.13 -7.60 -0.05
CA ALA A 297 24.43 -7.10 0.37
C ALA A 297 24.60 -7.19 1.89
N GLU A 298 25.77 -7.64 2.33
CA GLU A 298 26.09 -7.80 3.74
C GLU A 298 26.55 -6.48 4.35
N GLY A 299 26.00 -6.15 5.52
CA GLY A 299 26.42 -5.00 6.29
C GLY A 299 26.00 -5.09 7.75
N ARG A 300 26.20 -4.00 8.49
CA ARG A 300 25.67 -3.85 9.84
C ARG A 300 24.16 -3.68 9.77
N LEU A 301 23.43 -4.37 10.64
CA LEU A 301 21.99 -4.24 10.71
C LEU A 301 21.62 -3.07 11.63
N GLN A 302 20.70 -2.24 11.15
CA GLN A 302 20.09 -1.18 11.94
C GLN A 302 18.58 -1.38 11.99
N ALA A 303 18.00 -1.10 13.15
CA ALA A 303 16.56 -1.14 13.38
C ALA A 303 16.02 0.27 13.66
N LEU A 304 14.85 0.57 13.11
CA LEU A 304 14.04 1.71 13.48
C LEU A 304 12.73 1.19 14.03
N ARG A 305 12.42 1.48 15.30
CA ARG A 305 11.19 1.03 15.94
C ARG A 305 10.24 2.19 16.16
N ALA A 306 8.95 1.91 16.11
CA ALA A 306 7.92 2.89 16.36
C ALA A 306 8.08 3.52 17.75
N GLY A 307 8.31 4.84 17.78
CA GLY A 307 8.57 5.61 18.99
C GLY A 307 10.03 6.03 19.16
N ASP A 308 10.96 5.32 18.52
CA ASP A 308 12.38 5.70 18.53
C ASP A 308 12.64 6.83 17.53
N PRO A 309 13.49 7.81 17.88
CA PRO A 309 13.75 8.98 17.03
C PRO A 309 14.65 8.65 15.83
N ASP A 310 15.57 7.69 15.99
CA ASP A 310 16.65 7.42 15.06
C ASP A 310 16.85 5.93 14.84
N TRP A 311 17.57 5.59 13.76
CA TRP A 311 18.03 4.23 13.48
C TRP A 311 19.08 3.79 14.51
N ILE A 312 18.90 2.61 15.11
CA ILE A 312 19.76 2.05 16.15
C ILE A 312 20.54 0.87 15.55
N ASP A 313 21.86 0.86 15.75
CA ASP A 313 22.71 -0.30 15.43
C ASP A 313 22.39 -1.44 16.41
N ILE A 314 22.03 -2.60 15.88
CA ILE A 314 21.61 -3.75 16.69
C ILE A 314 22.78 -4.69 17.06
N GLY A 315 24.01 -4.31 16.70
CA GLY A 315 25.22 -5.08 17.01
C GLY A 315 25.38 -6.37 16.20
N LEU A 316 24.63 -6.54 15.12
CA LEU A 316 24.65 -7.72 14.25
C LEU A 316 25.01 -7.34 12.83
N ARG A 317 25.67 -8.27 12.11
CA ARG A 317 25.86 -8.18 10.66
C ARG A 317 24.90 -9.13 9.96
N GLY A 318 24.50 -8.78 8.74
CA GLY A 318 23.51 -9.55 8.02
C GLY A 318 23.18 -9.01 6.64
N THR A 319 22.25 -9.70 6.00
CA THR A 319 21.70 -9.33 4.70
C THR A 319 20.18 -9.23 4.79
N ILE A 320 19.59 -8.41 3.94
CA ILE A 320 18.13 -8.39 3.73
C ILE A 320 17.88 -8.70 2.26
N ASP A 321 17.16 -9.77 2.00
CA ASP A 321 16.88 -10.16 0.63
C ASP A 321 15.80 -9.29 -0.03
N ARG A 322 15.63 -9.47 -1.35
CA ARG A 322 14.63 -8.74 -2.15
C ARG A 322 13.18 -8.90 -1.67
N ASP A 323 12.87 -10.02 -1.00
CA ASP A 323 11.54 -10.33 -0.49
C ASP A 323 11.37 -9.80 0.95
N GLY A 324 12.46 -9.27 1.54
CA GLY A 324 12.48 -8.66 2.85
C GLY A 324 12.83 -9.58 4.00
N PHE A 325 13.30 -10.80 3.73
CA PHE A 325 13.75 -11.70 4.77
C PHE A 325 15.16 -11.33 5.22
N VAL A 326 15.37 -11.34 6.52
CA VAL A 326 16.62 -10.94 7.16
C VAL A 326 17.45 -12.19 7.45
N ARG A 327 18.72 -12.19 7.11
CA ARG A 327 19.70 -13.19 7.53
C ARG A 327 20.71 -12.52 8.45
N VAL A 328 21.00 -13.17 9.57
CA VAL A 328 22.10 -12.77 10.45
C VAL A 328 23.30 -13.62 10.11
N VAL A 329 24.45 -12.98 9.91
CA VAL A 329 25.73 -13.65 9.70
C VAL A 329 26.28 -14.01 11.08
N PRO A 330 26.64 -15.28 11.35
CA PRO A 330 27.29 -15.65 12.59
C PRO A 330 28.60 -14.88 12.75
N GLY A 331 28.78 -14.22 13.89
CA GLY A 331 30.02 -13.55 14.27
C GLY A 331 31.04 -14.51 14.88
#